data_AF-A0A356JXC4-F1
#
_entry.id   AF-A0A356JXC4-F1
#
_cell.length_a   1.000
_cell.length_b   1.000
_cell.length_c   1.000
_cell.angle_alpha   90.00
_cell.angle_beta   90.00
_cell.angle_gamma   90.00
#
_symmetry.space_group_name_H-M   'P 1'
#
loop_
_entity.id
_entity.type
_entity.pdbx_description
1 polymer ?
#
loop_
_entity_poly.entity_id
_entity_poly.type
_entity_poly.pdbx_seq_one_letter_code
_entity_poly.pdbx_strand_id
1 'polypeptide(L)'
;MKNFSLIIKLNLICAAIFSVLCLYMHLDISAVAFPISAGFTVLLYFASYVELVKNKSVRHLNSVRRVFQYEPFVFITAFVIQRSGKFGFPAAFDFLCAFAWIVILVLAVLAQYFLAEKRIASLDSGWAEFLKTNPYKKPKGIKRVAVEILEWIDALFQAVFTIMLLKIFIFQLYEIPSESMVPTFLVKDRVVVFKSLAGPKFPLSNAGFPYIQKYKRGDIVVFRNPHYGSDRENEVKTFFSQFIYMCSLTLLKTNTDEHGEIKADPLVKRVTAVPGEQIYMLDGTLYSRTKGSKEFKPVVQDSSWAAWNLNPLSSKIKSKIQAIPLSEAQAESTLKIEEQRRTLDLNSAKAECEKLSKEFARYARPKENSGKSIEEIFSARDLFVYNLFSNINNETISLLTVKGGSDWVDSFLNSWHRENNISLQMVGSDAYAESSFRLNVMAKLLFGRILVRNASLLASEIPVSKWQSDSVRME
;
A
#
# COMPACT_ATOMS: atom_id res chain seq x y z
N MET A 1 -47.79 -21.79 5.48
CA MET A 1 -47.33 -22.43 4.22
C MET A 1 -47.15 -21.52 2.99
N LYS A 2 -48.12 -20.69 2.56
CA LYS A 2 -48.03 -19.97 1.25
C LYS A 2 -46.76 -19.11 1.08
N ASN A 3 -46.45 -18.26 2.05
CA ASN A 3 -45.27 -17.37 2.00
C ASN A 3 -43.95 -18.17 2.01
N PHE A 4 -43.90 -19.28 2.75
CA PHE A 4 -42.73 -20.14 2.81
C PHE A 4 -42.46 -20.87 1.49
N SER A 5 -43.51 -21.40 0.84
CA SER A 5 -43.39 -22.03 -0.48
C SER A 5 -42.95 -21.03 -1.56
N LEU A 6 -43.39 -19.77 -1.47
CA LEU A 6 -42.95 -18.70 -2.37
C LEU A 6 -41.44 -18.45 -2.23
N ILE A 7 -40.92 -18.37 -1.00
CA ILE A 7 -39.49 -18.17 -0.73
C ILE A 7 -38.66 -19.31 -1.31
N ILE A 8 -39.06 -20.58 -1.11
CA ILE A 8 -38.36 -21.73 -1.67
C ILE A 8 -38.34 -21.66 -3.20
N LYS A 9 -39.47 -21.37 -3.85
CA LYS A 9 -39.54 -21.26 -5.31
C LYS A 9 -38.64 -20.15 -5.84
N LEU A 10 -38.69 -18.97 -5.22
CA LEU A 10 -37.87 -17.83 -5.62
C LEU A 10 -36.37 -18.15 -5.45
N ASN A 11 -35.99 -18.78 -4.34
CA ASN A 11 -34.63 -19.21 -4.06
C ASN A 11 -34.13 -20.19 -5.13
N LEU A 12 -34.92 -21.19 -5.49
CA LEU A 12 -34.59 -22.14 -6.56
C LEU A 12 -34.45 -21.49 -7.93
N ILE A 13 -35.29 -20.51 -8.26
CA ILE A 13 -35.19 -19.74 -9.51
C ILE A 13 -33.87 -18.96 -9.52
N CYS A 14 -33.53 -18.26 -8.43
CA CYS A 14 -32.27 -17.54 -8.32
C CYS A 14 -31.05 -18.46 -8.40
N ALA A 15 -31.09 -19.62 -7.73
CA ALA A 15 -30.06 -20.65 -7.79
C ALA A 15 -29.86 -21.18 -9.22
N ALA A 16 -30.96 -21.49 -9.93
CA ALA A 16 -30.91 -21.93 -11.33
C ALA A 16 -30.35 -20.85 -12.25
N ILE A 17 -30.78 -19.58 -12.09
CA ILE A 17 -30.24 -18.45 -12.85
C ILE A 17 -28.73 -18.34 -12.61
N PHE A 18 -28.28 -18.40 -11.35
CA PHE A 18 -26.86 -18.34 -11.03
C PHE A 18 -26.09 -19.49 -11.68
N SER A 19 -26.59 -20.73 -11.61
CA SER A 19 -25.96 -21.88 -12.27
C SER A 19 -25.86 -21.69 -13.78
N VAL A 20 -26.88 -21.12 -14.43
CA VAL A 20 -26.82 -20.81 -15.86
C VAL A 20 -25.82 -19.68 -16.14
N LEU A 21 -25.68 -18.69 -15.27
CA LEU A 21 -24.62 -17.68 -15.40
C LEU A 21 -23.21 -18.27 -15.18
N CYS A 22 -23.13 -19.44 -14.53
CA CYS A 22 -21.89 -20.20 -14.39
C CYS A 22 -21.50 -21.02 -15.63
N LEU A 23 -22.37 -21.13 -16.64
CA LEU A 23 -22.08 -21.85 -17.88
C LEU A 23 -20.96 -21.13 -18.63
N TYR A 24 -19.80 -21.78 -18.71
CA TYR A 24 -18.60 -21.20 -19.30
C TYR A 24 -18.13 -22.03 -20.49
N MET A 25 -17.84 -21.35 -21.60
CA MET A 25 -17.61 -21.97 -22.91
C MET A 25 -16.13 -22.33 -23.17
N HIS A 26 -15.21 -22.10 -22.21
CA HIS A 26 -13.80 -22.47 -22.35
C HIS A 26 -13.39 -23.55 -21.34
N LEU A 27 -12.56 -24.50 -21.79
CA LEU A 27 -12.04 -25.63 -21.01
C LEU A 27 -10.87 -25.22 -20.11
N ASP A 28 -11.18 -24.54 -19.01
CA ASP A 28 -10.24 -24.18 -17.93
C ASP A 28 -10.79 -24.63 -16.56
N ILE A 29 -10.05 -24.39 -15.46
CA ILE A 29 -10.52 -24.60 -14.06
C ILE A 29 -11.91 -23.98 -13.83
N SER A 30 -12.22 -22.87 -14.50
CA SER A 30 -13.53 -22.21 -14.47
C SER A 30 -14.70 -23.10 -14.88
N ALA A 31 -14.48 -24.12 -15.72
CA ALA A 31 -15.52 -25.05 -16.17
C ALA A 31 -16.07 -25.90 -15.01
N VAL A 32 -15.33 -26.04 -13.90
CA VAL A 32 -15.76 -26.79 -12.71
C VAL A 32 -16.83 -26.03 -11.91
N ALA A 33 -16.96 -24.72 -12.09
CA ALA A 33 -17.96 -23.91 -11.38
C ALA A 33 -19.41 -24.29 -11.74
N PHE A 34 -19.68 -24.58 -13.02
CA PHE A 34 -21.00 -24.98 -13.48
C PHE A 34 -21.49 -26.29 -12.84
N PRO A 35 -20.79 -27.43 -12.93
CA PRO A 35 -21.25 -28.69 -12.34
C PRO A 35 -21.41 -28.61 -10.82
N ILE A 36 -20.57 -27.83 -10.12
CA ILE A 36 -20.71 -27.58 -8.68
C ILE A 36 -22.03 -26.86 -8.39
N SER A 37 -22.27 -25.72 -9.04
CA SER A 37 -23.46 -24.91 -8.78
C SER A 37 -24.74 -25.61 -9.24
N ALA A 38 -24.73 -26.26 -10.41
CA ALA A 38 -25.87 -26.99 -10.95
C ALA A 38 -26.21 -28.22 -10.10
N GLY A 39 -25.19 -29.01 -9.71
CA GLY A 39 -25.35 -30.15 -8.83
C GLY A 39 -25.93 -29.75 -7.46
N PHE A 40 -25.46 -28.64 -6.91
CA PHE A 40 -26.01 -28.12 -5.65
C PHE A 40 -27.44 -27.58 -5.82
N THR A 41 -27.77 -26.93 -6.94
CA THR A 41 -29.14 -26.49 -7.25
C THR A 41 -30.10 -27.67 -7.34
N VAL A 42 -29.67 -28.78 -7.94
CA VAL A 42 -30.47 -30.03 -7.99
C VAL A 42 -30.67 -30.60 -6.58
N LEU A 43 -29.62 -30.64 -5.76
CA LEU A 43 -29.69 -31.09 -4.37
C LEU A 43 -30.64 -30.20 -3.54
N LEU A 44 -30.56 -28.88 -3.74
CA LEU A 44 -31.45 -27.89 -3.12
C LEU A 44 -32.91 -28.11 -3.55
N TYR A 45 -33.17 -28.41 -4.82
CA TYR A 45 -34.51 -28.75 -5.33
C TYR A 45 -35.10 -29.98 -4.64
N PHE A 46 -34.32 -31.06 -4.52
CA PHE A 46 -34.78 -32.28 -3.87
C PHE A 46 -35.00 -32.08 -2.36
N ALA A 47 -34.05 -31.46 -1.66
CA ALA A 47 -34.11 -31.23 -0.22
C ALA A 47 -35.20 -30.23 0.17
N SER A 48 -35.42 -29.16 -0.61
CA SER A 48 -36.40 -28.12 -0.26
C SER A 48 -37.77 -28.37 -0.90
N TYR A 49 -37.87 -28.40 -2.22
CA TYR A 49 -39.16 -28.42 -2.91
C TYR A 49 -39.81 -29.80 -2.87
N VAL A 50 -39.08 -30.86 -3.21
CA VAL A 50 -39.65 -32.21 -3.24
C VAL A 50 -40.01 -32.67 -1.84
N GLU A 51 -39.10 -32.54 -0.87
CA GLU A 51 -39.35 -33.02 0.49
C GLU A 51 -40.36 -32.14 1.25
N LEU A 52 -40.14 -30.82 1.32
CA LEU A 52 -40.99 -29.94 2.13
C LEU A 52 -42.27 -29.50 1.43
N VAL A 53 -42.22 -29.14 0.15
CA VAL A 53 -43.39 -28.54 -0.54
C VAL A 53 -44.30 -29.60 -1.15
N LYS A 54 -43.72 -30.56 -1.89
CA LYS A 54 -44.47 -31.60 -2.62
C LYS A 54 -44.90 -32.73 -1.69
N ASN A 55 -43.97 -33.32 -0.96
CA ASN A 55 -44.23 -34.46 -0.09
C ASN A 55 -44.71 -34.08 1.31
N LYS A 56 -44.64 -32.77 1.67
CA LYS A 56 -44.98 -32.24 3.00
C LYS A 56 -44.33 -33.04 4.15
N SER A 57 -43.14 -33.57 3.93
CA SER A 57 -42.40 -34.38 4.90
C SER A 57 -41.35 -33.53 5.61
N VAL A 58 -41.19 -33.72 6.91
CA VAL A 58 -40.11 -33.13 7.72
C VAL A 58 -39.11 -34.17 8.22
N ARG A 59 -39.08 -35.36 7.58
CA ARG A 59 -38.24 -36.49 7.99
C ARG A 59 -36.75 -36.14 8.03
N HIS A 60 -36.24 -35.39 7.05
CA HIS A 60 -34.83 -34.97 6.99
C HIS A 60 -34.64 -33.47 7.23
N LEU A 61 -35.47 -32.86 8.08
CA LEU A 61 -35.44 -31.42 8.35
C LEU A 61 -34.04 -30.86 8.67
N ASN A 62 -33.23 -31.59 9.44
CA ASN A 62 -31.86 -31.17 9.77
C ASN A 62 -30.97 -31.12 8.53
N SER A 63 -31.10 -32.09 7.62
CA SER A 63 -30.39 -32.08 6.35
C SER A 63 -30.82 -30.89 5.50
N VAL A 64 -32.12 -30.61 5.40
CA VAL A 64 -32.63 -29.47 4.62
C VAL A 64 -32.12 -28.13 5.18
N ARG A 65 -32.12 -27.96 6.51
CA ARG A 65 -31.53 -26.77 7.15
C ARG A 65 -30.05 -26.63 6.81
N ARG A 66 -29.28 -27.72 6.85
CA ARG A 66 -27.86 -27.70 6.45
C ARG A 66 -27.70 -27.30 4.99
N VAL A 67 -28.50 -27.81 4.07
CA VAL A 67 -28.44 -27.39 2.65
C VAL A 67 -28.57 -25.87 2.51
N PHE A 68 -29.54 -25.25 3.19
CA PHE A 68 -29.67 -23.78 3.20
C PHE A 68 -28.51 -23.06 3.91
N GLN A 69 -27.82 -23.69 4.86
CA GLN A 69 -26.61 -23.11 5.50
C GLN A 69 -25.42 -23.10 4.56
N TYR A 70 -25.25 -24.17 3.79
CA TYR A 70 -24.15 -24.32 2.85
C TYR A 70 -24.37 -23.58 1.52
N GLU A 71 -25.62 -23.26 1.20
CA GLU A 71 -25.99 -22.60 -0.06
C GLU A 71 -25.13 -21.36 -0.35
N PRO A 72 -25.07 -20.31 0.50
CA PRO A 72 -24.26 -19.13 0.17
C PRO A 72 -22.77 -19.44 -0.01
N PHE A 73 -22.24 -20.43 0.71
CA PHE A 73 -20.83 -20.82 0.65
C PHE A 73 -20.48 -21.58 -0.64
N VAL A 74 -21.37 -22.46 -1.09
CA VAL A 74 -21.17 -23.19 -2.35
C VAL A 74 -21.25 -22.25 -3.54
N PHE A 75 -22.23 -21.34 -3.54
CA PHE A 75 -22.41 -20.40 -4.63
C PHE A 75 -21.26 -19.36 -4.72
N ILE A 76 -20.75 -18.83 -3.58
CA ILE A 76 -19.56 -17.97 -3.64
C ILE A 76 -18.31 -18.73 -4.07
N THR A 77 -18.19 -20.01 -3.68
CA THR A 77 -17.06 -20.85 -4.12
C THR A 77 -17.10 -21.09 -5.62
N ALA A 78 -18.28 -21.39 -6.17
CA ALA A 78 -18.49 -21.50 -7.61
C ALA A 78 -18.15 -20.18 -8.33
N PHE A 79 -18.55 -19.03 -7.78
CA PHE A 79 -18.18 -17.71 -8.31
C PHE A 79 -16.65 -17.55 -8.38
N VAL A 80 -15.94 -17.82 -7.29
CA VAL A 80 -14.47 -17.68 -7.22
C VAL A 80 -13.78 -18.62 -8.21
N ILE A 81 -14.16 -19.90 -8.24
CA ILE A 81 -13.60 -20.90 -9.19
C ILE A 81 -13.83 -20.45 -10.62
N GLN A 82 -15.01 -19.91 -10.92
CA GLN A 82 -15.30 -19.44 -12.27
C GLN A 82 -14.37 -18.29 -12.68
N ARG A 83 -13.97 -17.41 -11.75
CA ARG A 83 -13.09 -16.26 -12.04
C ARG A 83 -11.60 -16.55 -11.90
N SER A 84 -11.22 -17.75 -11.44
CA SER A 84 -9.81 -18.14 -11.31
C SER A 84 -9.15 -18.67 -12.60
N GLY A 85 -9.91 -18.89 -13.69
CA GLY A 85 -9.38 -19.36 -14.98
C GLY A 85 -8.56 -18.31 -15.75
N LYS A 86 -8.03 -18.63 -16.93
CA LYS A 86 -7.06 -17.75 -17.65
C LYS A 86 -7.68 -16.61 -18.44
N PHE A 87 -9.00 -16.60 -18.64
CA PHE A 87 -9.72 -15.51 -19.31
C PHE A 87 -10.63 -14.73 -18.35
N GLY A 88 -10.71 -13.41 -18.56
CA GLY A 88 -11.58 -12.53 -17.78
C GLY A 88 -13.05 -12.63 -18.23
N PHE A 89 -13.97 -12.36 -17.32
CA PHE A 89 -15.40 -12.29 -17.62
C PHE A 89 -15.81 -10.85 -17.94
N PRO A 90 -16.83 -10.64 -18.80
CA PRO A 90 -17.41 -9.31 -18.96
C PRO A 90 -17.99 -8.82 -17.63
N ALA A 91 -17.73 -7.56 -17.29
CA ALA A 91 -18.12 -7.00 -15.99
C ALA A 91 -19.63 -7.14 -15.68
N ALA A 92 -20.49 -7.07 -16.70
CA ALA A 92 -21.93 -7.24 -16.54
C ALA A 92 -22.31 -8.62 -15.95
N PHE A 93 -21.64 -9.70 -16.38
CA PHE A 93 -21.89 -11.04 -15.83
C PHE A 93 -21.46 -11.14 -14.37
N ASP A 94 -20.34 -10.52 -14.02
CA ASP A 94 -19.88 -10.45 -12.63
C ASP A 94 -20.88 -9.75 -11.73
N PHE A 95 -21.44 -8.62 -12.17
CA PHE A 95 -22.48 -7.92 -11.42
C PHE A 95 -23.76 -8.76 -11.28
N LEU A 96 -24.21 -9.44 -12.34
CA LEU A 96 -25.39 -10.30 -12.29
C LEU A 96 -25.20 -11.49 -11.33
N CYS A 97 -24.05 -12.18 -11.40
CA CYS A 97 -23.74 -13.28 -10.49
C CYS A 97 -23.63 -12.81 -9.04
N ALA A 98 -22.96 -11.68 -8.80
CA ALA A 98 -22.83 -11.09 -7.47
C ALA A 98 -24.19 -10.70 -6.90
N PHE A 99 -25.05 -10.07 -7.71
CA PHE A 99 -26.41 -9.72 -7.30
C PHE A 99 -27.25 -10.96 -7.00
N ALA A 100 -27.23 -11.97 -7.88
CA ALA A 100 -27.91 -13.23 -7.66
C ALA A 100 -27.44 -13.92 -6.37
N TRP A 101 -26.13 -13.89 -6.08
CA TRP A 101 -25.57 -14.43 -4.84
C TRP A 101 -26.08 -13.70 -3.59
N ILE A 102 -26.18 -12.37 -3.62
CA ILE A 102 -26.75 -11.58 -2.50
C ILE A 102 -28.22 -11.97 -2.27
N VAL A 103 -29.00 -12.09 -3.35
CA VAL A 103 -30.42 -12.51 -3.26
C VAL A 103 -30.52 -13.93 -2.68
N ILE A 104 -29.68 -14.86 -3.15
CA ILE A 104 -29.58 -16.22 -2.62
C ILE A 104 -29.27 -16.21 -1.12
N LEU A 105 -28.26 -15.43 -0.69
CA LEU A 105 -27.90 -15.29 0.72
C LEU A 105 -29.08 -14.83 1.58
N VAL A 106 -29.81 -13.80 1.14
CA VAL A 106 -30.99 -13.29 1.85
C VAL A 106 -32.11 -14.34 1.91
N LEU A 107 -32.40 -15.00 0.78
CA LEU A 107 -33.45 -16.02 0.72
C LEU A 107 -33.11 -17.27 1.55
N ALA A 108 -31.84 -17.67 1.58
CA ALA A 108 -31.35 -18.78 2.40
C ALA A 108 -31.54 -18.48 3.90
N VAL A 109 -31.17 -17.26 4.34
CA VAL A 109 -31.38 -16.81 5.72
C VAL A 109 -32.87 -16.76 6.07
N LEU A 110 -33.71 -16.25 5.17
CA LEU A 110 -35.17 -16.25 5.37
C LEU A 110 -35.75 -17.67 5.43
N ALA A 111 -35.31 -18.58 4.56
CA ALA A 111 -35.73 -19.98 4.58
C ALA A 111 -35.38 -20.65 5.92
N GLN A 112 -34.15 -20.45 6.42
CA GLN A 112 -33.74 -20.94 7.74
C GLN A 112 -34.56 -20.32 8.88
N TYR A 113 -34.86 -19.03 8.80
CA TYR A 113 -35.68 -18.32 9.80
C TYR A 113 -37.08 -18.95 9.94
N PHE A 114 -37.69 -19.38 8.82
CA PHE A 114 -38.96 -20.10 8.83
C PHE A 114 -38.82 -21.57 9.27
N LEU A 115 -37.73 -22.22 8.86
CA LEU A 115 -37.45 -23.61 9.21
C LEU A 115 -37.04 -23.81 10.67
N ALA A 116 -36.80 -22.76 11.45
CA ALA A 116 -36.41 -22.84 12.86
C ALA A 116 -37.46 -23.57 13.73
N GLU A 117 -37.01 -24.30 14.76
CA GLU A 117 -37.86 -25.19 15.58
C GLU A 117 -39.06 -24.47 16.22
N LYS A 118 -38.88 -23.22 16.62
CA LYS A 118 -39.95 -22.42 17.22
C LYS A 118 -41.07 -22.05 16.23
N ARG A 119 -40.76 -21.97 14.94
CA ARG A 119 -41.68 -21.48 13.90
C ARG A 119 -42.20 -22.55 12.98
N ILE A 120 -41.51 -23.69 12.89
CA ILE A 120 -41.96 -24.79 12.05
C ILE A 120 -43.34 -25.31 12.47
N ALA A 121 -43.65 -25.25 13.77
CA ALA A 121 -44.96 -25.61 14.30
C ALA A 121 -46.10 -24.67 13.85
N SER A 122 -45.77 -23.41 13.50
CA SER A 122 -46.73 -22.44 12.97
C SER A 122 -46.94 -22.55 11.45
N LEU A 123 -46.06 -23.29 10.75
CA LEU A 123 -46.14 -23.44 9.29
C LEU A 123 -47.18 -24.48 8.88
N ASP A 124 -47.19 -25.64 9.56
CA ASP A 124 -48.10 -26.76 9.30
C ASP A 124 -48.31 -27.58 10.59
N SER A 125 -49.56 -27.86 10.92
CA SER A 125 -49.93 -28.61 12.14
C SER A 125 -49.45 -30.07 12.10
N GLY A 126 -49.38 -30.69 10.92
CA GLY A 126 -48.88 -32.06 10.74
C GLY A 126 -47.36 -32.15 10.92
N TRP A 127 -46.62 -31.09 10.61
CA TRP A 127 -45.18 -31.02 10.88
C TRP A 127 -44.89 -30.92 12.38
N ALA A 128 -45.69 -30.16 13.11
CA ALA A 128 -45.59 -30.06 14.57
C ALA A 128 -45.80 -31.42 15.24
N GLU A 129 -46.81 -32.17 14.78
CA GLU A 129 -47.13 -33.50 15.29
C GLU A 129 -46.05 -34.54 14.95
N PHE A 130 -45.49 -34.51 13.74
CA PHE A 130 -44.38 -35.37 13.35
C PHE A 130 -43.12 -35.14 14.21
N LEU A 131 -42.78 -33.88 14.49
CA LEU A 131 -41.60 -33.55 15.30
C LEU A 131 -41.77 -33.94 16.78
N LYS A 132 -43.01 -33.88 17.30
CA LYS A 132 -43.34 -34.37 18.65
C LYS A 132 -43.24 -35.90 18.74
N THR A 133 -43.71 -36.60 17.72
CA THR A 133 -43.74 -38.07 17.68
C THR A 133 -42.38 -38.70 17.37
N ASN A 134 -41.53 -38.03 16.59
CA ASN A 134 -40.18 -38.47 16.24
C ASN A 134 -39.10 -37.51 16.77
N PRO A 135 -38.85 -37.47 18.08
CA PRO A 135 -37.78 -36.66 18.64
C PRO A 135 -36.41 -37.18 18.15
N TYR A 136 -35.49 -36.24 17.92
CA TYR A 136 -34.12 -36.57 17.53
C TYR A 136 -33.45 -37.45 18.58
N LYS A 137 -33.09 -38.68 18.19
CA LYS A 137 -32.38 -39.63 19.07
C LYS A 137 -30.88 -39.38 18.94
N LYS A 138 -30.24 -38.92 20.02
CA LYS A 138 -28.79 -38.75 20.05
C LYS A 138 -28.09 -40.11 19.83
N PRO A 139 -27.11 -40.21 18.91
CA PRO A 139 -26.34 -41.43 18.71
C PRO A 139 -25.59 -41.81 20.00
N LYS A 140 -25.37 -43.11 20.23
CA LYS A 140 -24.66 -43.65 21.41
C LYS A 140 -23.33 -44.32 21.00
N GLY A 141 -22.38 -44.40 21.94
CA GLY A 141 -21.09 -45.08 21.76
C GLY A 141 -20.17 -44.39 20.73
N ILE A 142 -19.42 -45.18 19.96
CA ILE A 142 -18.46 -44.67 18.95
C ILE A 142 -19.14 -43.77 17.91
N LYS A 143 -20.40 -44.08 17.54
CA LYS A 143 -21.19 -43.25 16.61
C LYS A 143 -21.46 -41.85 17.17
N ARG A 144 -21.53 -41.68 18.50
CA ARG A 144 -21.68 -40.37 19.14
C ARG A 144 -20.43 -39.53 18.92
N VAL A 145 -19.27 -40.11 19.20
CA VAL A 145 -17.96 -39.44 19.05
C VAL A 145 -17.75 -39.04 17.60
N ALA A 146 -18.04 -39.92 16.64
CA ALA A 146 -17.95 -39.60 15.22
C ALA A 146 -18.86 -38.44 14.81
N VAL A 147 -20.11 -38.41 15.30
CA VAL A 147 -21.05 -37.31 15.02
C VAL A 147 -20.61 -36.01 15.68
N GLU A 148 -20.15 -36.04 16.93
CA GLU A 148 -19.62 -34.87 17.62
C GLU A 148 -18.40 -34.30 16.88
N ILE A 149 -17.47 -35.15 16.42
CA ILE A 149 -16.32 -34.72 15.60
C ILE A 149 -16.80 -34.06 14.29
N LEU A 150 -17.76 -34.67 13.59
CA LEU A 150 -18.31 -34.09 12.36
C LEU A 150 -19.03 -32.76 12.60
N GLU A 151 -19.73 -32.61 13.74
CA GLU A 151 -20.36 -31.35 14.13
C GLU A 151 -19.32 -30.26 14.44
N TRP A 152 -18.21 -30.61 15.09
CA TRP A 152 -17.10 -29.67 15.30
C TRP A 152 -16.42 -29.26 13.99
N ILE A 153 -16.22 -30.19 13.06
CA ILE A 153 -15.66 -29.90 11.73
C ILE A 153 -16.62 -29.01 10.92
N ASP A 154 -17.92 -29.31 10.94
CA ASP A 154 -18.97 -28.50 10.31
C ASP A 154 -18.98 -27.07 10.88
N ALA A 155 -18.96 -26.93 12.20
CA ALA A 155 -18.90 -25.63 12.87
C ALA A 155 -17.63 -24.83 12.51
N LEU A 156 -16.46 -25.49 12.48
CA LEU A 156 -15.21 -24.86 12.08
C LEU A 156 -15.25 -24.39 10.62
N PHE A 157 -15.76 -25.23 9.72
CA PHE A 157 -15.91 -24.87 8.30
C PHE A 157 -16.82 -23.64 8.12
N GLN A 158 -17.98 -23.64 8.77
CA GLN A 158 -18.90 -22.50 8.73
C GLN A 158 -18.26 -21.23 9.31
N ALA A 159 -17.51 -21.35 10.41
CA ALA A 159 -16.79 -20.23 11.01
C ALA A 159 -15.74 -19.64 10.07
N VAL A 160 -14.93 -20.48 9.42
CA VAL A 160 -13.89 -20.07 8.46
C VAL A 160 -14.50 -19.35 7.25
N PHE A 161 -15.56 -19.88 6.66
CA PHE A 161 -16.23 -19.22 5.53
C PHE A 161 -16.92 -17.92 5.96
N THR A 162 -17.57 -17.90 7.13
CA THR A 162 -18.21 -16.69 7.64
C THR A 162 -17.18 -15.59 7.89
N ILE A 163 -16.06 -15.89 8.56
CA ILE A 163 -15.00 -14.88 8.78
C ILE A 163 -14.33 -14.46 7.47
N MET A 164 -14.24 -15.34 6.47
CA MET A 164 -13.77 -14.98 5.13
C MET A 164 -14.69 -13.93 4.49
N LEU A 165 -16.01 -14.15 4.50
CA LEU A 165 -16.98 -13.19 3.99
C LEU A 165 -16.93 -11.86 4.75
N LEU A 166 -16.81 -11.90 6.08
CA LEU A 166 -16.64 -10.70 6.91
C LEU A 166 -15.37 -9.92 6.55
N LYS A 167 -14.25 -10.60 6.30
CA LYS A 167 -12.97 -9.98 5.89
C LYS A 167 -13.01 -9.34 4.50
N ILE A 168 -13.79 -9.93 3.60
CA ILE A 168 -13.98 -9.42 2.24
C ILE A 168 -14.88 -8.17 2.28
N PHE A 169 -16.04 -8.23 2.94
CA PHE A 169 -17.09 -7.23 2.79
C PHE A 169 -17.25 -6.25 3.96
N ILE A 170 -16.86 -6.63 5.18
CA ILE A 170 -17.17 -5.82 6.38
C ILE A 170 -15.91 -5.20 6.98
N PHE A 171 -15.05 -6.01 7.58
CA PHE A 171 -13.87 -5.51 8.28
C PHE A 171 -12.74 -6.54 8.30
N GLN A 172 -11.51 -6.05 8.40
CA GLN A 172 -10.32 -6.89 8.57
C GLN A 172 -9.44 -6.34 9.69
N LEU A 173 -8.92 -7.25 10.51
CA LEU A 173 -7.89 -6.93 11.50
C LEU A 173 -6.51 -7.08 10.85
N TYR A 174 -5.67 -6.07 11.05
CA TYR A 174 -4.27 -6.06 10.63
C TYR A 174 -3.37 -5.84 11.84
N GLU A 175 -2.17 -6.41 11.78
CA GLU A 175 -1.08 -6.12 12.70
C GLU A 175 -0.04 -5.29 11.93
N ILE A 176 0.42 -4.18 12.52
CA ILE A 176 1.37 -3.28 11.87
C ILE A 176 2.79 -3.86 11.95
N PRO A 177 3.42 -4.20 10.81
CA PRO A 177 4.73 -4.85 10.82
C PRO A 177 5.89 -3.84 10.78
N SER A 178 5.64 -2.58 10.44
CA SER A 178 6.68 -1.59 10.12
C SER A 178 6.48 -0.24 10.80
N GLU A 179 7.54 0.57 10.82
CA GLU A 179 7.63 1.83 11.57
C GLU A 179 7.19 3.05 10.78
N SER A 180 6.70 2.85 9.57
CA SER A 180 6.38 3.93 8.64
C SER A 180 5.21 4.84 9.07
N MET A 181 4.50 4.46 10.14
CA MET A 181 3.36 5.20 10.70
C MET A 181 3.65 5.73 12.11
N VAL A 182 4.88 5.61 12.61
CA VAL A 182 5.28 6.18 13.92
C VAL A 182 5.15 7.71 13.88
N PRO A 183 4.63 8.37 14.93
CA PRO A 183 4.19 7.82 16.22
C PRO A 183 2.72 7.38 16.27
N THR A 184 1.97 7.50 15.16
CA THR A 184 0.53 7.16 15.14
C THR A 184 0.29 5.69 15.44
N PHE A 185 1.04 4.81 14.76
CA PHE A 185 1.01 3.37 14.98
C PHE A 185 2.41 2.86 15.22
N LEU A 186 2.54 2.01 16.23
CA LEU A 186 3.78 1.33 16.60
C LEU A 186 3.76 -0.10 16.04
N VAL A 187 4.95 -0.70 15.96
CA VAL A 187 5.07 -2.10 15.53
C VAL A 187 4.31 -3.00 16.50
N LYS A 188 3.57 -3.98 15.95
CA LYS A 188 2.65 -4.89 16.65
C LYS A 188 1.32 -4.27 17.11
N ASP A 189 1.05 -3.01 16.79
CA ASP A 189 -0.29 -2.47 16.98
C ASP A 189 -1.29 -3.22 16.10
N ARG A 190 -2.47 -3.51 16.66
CA ARG A 190 -3.56 -4.19 15.96
C ARG A 190 -4.63 -3.18 15.59
N VAL A 191 -4.89 -3.04 14.30
CA VAL A 191 -5.84 -2.08 13.73
C VAL A 191 -7.01 -2.80 13.07
N VAL A 192 -8.21 -2.26 13.21
CA VAL A 192 -9.42 -2.74 12.53
C VAL A 192 -9.70 -1.82 11.36
N VAL A 193 -9.84 -2.38 10.17
CA VAL A 193 -10.16 -1.64 8.94
C VAL A 193 -11.56 -2.00 8.49
N PHE A 194 -12.44 -1.01 8.43
CA PHE A 194 -13.78 -1.16 7.88
C PHE A 194 -13.76 -0.96 6.36
N LYS A 195 -14.25 -1.96 5.63
CA LYS A 195 -14.25 -1.97 4.16
C LYS A 195 -15.59 -1.62 3.56
N SER A 196 -16.69 -1.76 4.28
CA SER A 196 -18.06 -1.66 3.73
C SER A 196 -18.32 -0.37 2.94
N LEU A 197 -17.84 0.77 3.41
CA LEU A 197 -18.01 2.07 2.74
C LEU A 197 -17.04 2.27 1.57
N ALA A 198 -15.92 1.55 1.56
CA ALA A 198 -14.89 1.62 0.54
C ALA A 198 -15.20 0.77 -0.71
N GLY A 199 -16.45 0.29 -0.86
CA GLY A 199 -16.89 -0.49 -2.02
C GLY A 199 -16.13 -1.80 -2.19
N PRO A 200 -16.22 -2.75 -1.23
CA PRO A 200 -15.49 -4.00 -1.31
C PRO A 200 -15.93 -4.77 -2.55
N LYS A 201 -14.93 -5.25 -3.30
CA LYS A 201 -15.12 -6.05 -4.50
C LYS A 201 -15.30 -7.52 -4.13
N PHE A 202 -16.08 -8.24 -4.94
CA PHE A 202 -16.11 -9.69 -4.89
C PHE A 202 -14.73 -10.25 -5.26
N PRO A 203 -14.32 -11.39 -4.67
CA PRO A 203 -13.00 -11.94 -4.93
C PRO A 203 -12.80 -12.25 -6.42
N LEU A 204 -11.62 -11.91 -6.95
CA LEU A 204 -11.24 -12.14 -8.35
C LEU A 204 -12.16 -11.47 -9.38
N SER A 205 -12.89 -10.43 -8.99
CA SER A 205 -13.85 -9.74 -9.83
C SER A 205 -13.78 -8.23 -9.68
N ASN A 206 -14.20 -7.53 -10.72
CA ASN A 206 -14.41 -6.08 -10.68
C ASN A 206 -15.78 -5.68 -10.14
N ALA A 207 -16.71 -6.61 -9.99
CA ALA A 207 -18.00 -6.35 -9.36
C ALA A 207 -17.80 -6.13 -7.86
N GLY A 208 -18.46 -5.12 -7.32
CA GLY A 208 -18.37 -4.75 -5.92
C GLY A 208 -19.53 -3.88 -5.48
N PHE A 209 -19.55 -3.61 -4.19
CA PHE A 209 -20.48 -2.63 -3.63
C PHE A 209 -20.12 -1.21 -4.09
N PRO A 210 -21.09 -0.29 -4.14
CA PRO A 210 -20.82 1.10 -4.53
C PRO A 210 -19.80 1.74 -3.59
N TYR A 211 -18.91 2.54 -4.17
CA TYR A 211 -17.89 3.27 -3.44
C TYR A 211 -18.53 4.55 -2.86
N ILE A 212 -18.84 4.54 -1.56
CA ILE A 212 -19.57 5.63 -0.88
C ILE A 212 -18.59 6.52 -0.10
N GLN A 213 -17.50 5.96 0.41
CA GLN A 213 -16.51 6.66 1.22
C GLN A 213 -15.83 7.76 0.41
N LYS A 214 -15.78 8.99 0.94
CA LYS A 214 -14.91 10.05 0.41
C LYS A 214 -13.76 10.25 1.38
N TYR A 215 -12.56 9.85 0.98
CA TYR A 215 -11.37 10.05 1.79
C TYR A 215 -11.02 11.54 1.89
N LYS A 216 -10.70 11.95 3.11
CA LYS A 216 -10.26 13.32 3.44
C LYS A 216 -8.79 13.30 3.86
N ARG A 217 -8.17 14.48 3.85
CA ARG A 217 -6.83 14.64 4.40
C ARG A 217 -6.80 14.22 5.87
N GLY A 218 -5.75 13.48 6.22
CA GLY A 218 -5.56 12.91 7.54
C GLY A 218 -6.16 11.52 7.72
N ASP A 219 -7.03 11.04 6.82
CA ASP A 219 -7.56 9.68 6.91
C ASP A 219 -6.44 8.66 6.76
N ILE A 220 -6.49 7.57 7.51
CA ILE A 220 -5.56 6.45 7.38
C ILE A 220 -6.22 5.39 6.52
N VAL A 221 -5.55 5.01 5.44
CA VAL A 221 -6.06 4.09 4.44
C VAL A 221 -5.17 2.86 4.32
N VAL A 222 -5.81 1.75 3.99
CA VAL A 222 -5.13 0.50 3.66
C VAL A 222 -5.38 0.20 2.20
N PHE A 223 -4.31 0.08 1.42
CA PHE A 223 -4.39 -0.14 -0.02
C PHE A 223 -3.33 -1.14 -0.47
N ARG A 224 -3.56 -1.73 -1.65
CA ARG A 224 -2.60 -2.65 -2.24
C ARG A 224 -1.35 -1.90 -2.67
N ASN A 225 -0.19 -2.50 -2.43
CA ASN A 225 1.07 -1.89 -2.86
C ASN A 225 1.11 -1.78 -4.40
N PRO A 226 1.23 -0.56 -4.98
CA PRO A 226 1.22 -0.37 -6.42
C PRO A 226 2.45 -0.94 -7.12
N HIS A 227 3.51 -1.29 -6.37
CA HIS A 227 4.71 -1.91 -6.93
C HIS A 227 4.45 -3.35 -7.41
N TYR A 228 3.50 -4.06 -6.81
CA TYR A 228 3.15 -5.41 -7.22
C TYR A 228 2.08 -5.36 -8.31
N GLY A 229 2.37 -5.96 -9.47
CA GLY A 229 1.42 -6.08 -10.57
C GLY A 229 0.13 -6.77 -10.12
N SER A 230 -1.01 -6.21 -10.53
CA SER A 230 -2.34 -6.82 -10.32
C SER A 230 -2.65 -7.86 -11.38
N ASP A 231 -1.68 -8.71 -11.72
CA ASP A 231 -1.91 -9.78 -12.68
C ASP A 231 -2.88 -10.79 -12.09
N ARG A 232 -3.74 -11.37 -12.94
CA ARG A 232 -4.82 -12.22 -12.45
C ARG A 232 -4.32 -13.46 -11.74
N GLU A 233 -3.19 -14.02 -12.19
CA GLU A 233 -2.52 -15.13 -11.51
C GLU A 233 -2.06 -14.73 -10.09
N ASN A 234 -1.50 -13.53 -9.94
CA ASN A 234 -1.10 -12.99 -8.65
C ASN A 234 -2.32 -12.77 -7.73
N GLU A 235 -3.45 -12.31 -8.25
CA GLU A 235 -4.68 -12.16 -7.46
C GLU A 235 -5.23 -13.51 -6.99
N VAL A 236 -5.26 -14.51 -7.88
CA VAL A 236 -5.68 -15.88 -7.56
C VAL A 236 -4.76 -16.47 -6.48
N LYS A 237 -3.44 -16.40 -6.67
CA LYS A 237 -2.45 -16.88 -5.69
C LYS A 237 -2.64 -16.19 -4.34
N THR A 238 -2.80 -14.87 -4.32
CA THR A 238 -2.99 -14.10 -3.08
C THR A 238 -4.26 -14.51 -2.35
N PHE A 239 -5.37 -14.70 -3.06
CA PHE A 239 -6.63 -15.15 -2.48
C PHE A 239 -6.53 -16.55 -1.87
N PHE A 240 -5.97 -17.51 -2.60
CA PHE A 240 -5.79 -18.89 -2.10
C PHE A 240 -4.77 -18.96 -0.96
N SER A 241 -3.68 -18.19 -1.00
CA SER A 241 -2.73 -18.07 0.10
C SER A 241 -3.39 -17.53 1.37
N GLN A 242 -4.28 -16.52 1.25
CA GLN A 242 -5.04 -16.03 2.40
C GLN A 242 -6.02 -17.07 2.94
N PHE A 243 -6.67 -17.83 2.07
CA PHE A 243 -7.56 -18.92 2.46
C PHE A 243 -6.80 -20.03 3.21
N ILE A 244 -5.66 -20.47 2.68
CA ILE A 244 -4.78 -21.48 3.33
C ILE A 244 -4.26 -20.94 4.67
N TYR A 245 -3.85 -19.67 4.73
CA TYR A 245 -3.41 -19.04 5.97
C TYR A 245 -4.51 -19.05 7.04
N MET A 246 -5.78 -18.86 6.65
CA MET A 246 -6.91 -18.96 7.57
C MET A 246 -7.19 -20.40 8.01
N CYS A 247 -7.25 -21.35 7.09
CA CYS A 247 -7.49 -22.76 7.40
C CYS A 247 -6.38 -23.37 8.26
N SER A 248 -5.14 -22.89 8.09
CA SER A 248 -3.98 -23.31 8.89
C SER A 248 -3.81 -22.56 10.21
N LEU A 249 -4.82 -21.81 10.66
CA LEU A 249 -4.77 -21.03 11.91
C LEU A 249 -3.52 -20.13 11.97
N THR A 250 -3.22 -19.43 10.89
CA THR A 250 -2.08 -18.52 10.74
C THR A 250 -0.67 -19.16 10.71
N LEU A 251 -0.59 -20.50 10.66
CA LEU A 251 0.69 -21.21 10.67
C LEU A 251 1.43 -21.15 9.32
N LEU A 252 0.71 -21.15 8.19
CA LEU A 252 1.31 -21.22 6.85
C LEU A 252 1.28 -19.86 6.15
N LYS A 253 2.42 -19.15 6.13
CA LYS A 253 2.61 -17.92 5.33
C LYS A 253 3.14 -18.29 3.95
N THR A 254 2.25 -18.39 2.97
CA THR A 254 2.60 -18.83 1.60
C THR A 254 2.65 -17.70 0.56
N ASN A 255 2.41 -16.46 0.97
CA ASN A 255 2.42 -15.31 0.05
C ASN A 255 3.83 -14.69 -0.04
N THR A 256 4.66 -15.27 -0.90
CA THR A 256 6.02 -14.79 -1.20
C THR A 256 6.08 -14.07 -2.54
N ASP A 257 7.00 -13.11 -2.66
CA ASP A 257 7.35 -12.44 -3.91
C ASP A 257 8.22 -13.31 -4.81
N GLU A 258 8.61 -12.77 -5.98
CA GLU A 258 9.46 -13.46 -6.97
C GLU A 258 10.85 -13.80 -6.43
N HIS A 259 11.27 -13.17 -5.33
CA HIS A 259 12.55 -13.38 -4.66
C HIS A 259 12.44 -14.27 -3.41
N GLY A 260 11.24 -14.76 -3.08
CA GLY A 260 10.99 -15.61 -1.92
C GLY A 260 10.74 -14.86 -0.61
N GLU A 261 10.74 -13.52 -0.64
CA GLU A 261 10.48 -12.67 0.51
C GLU A 261 8.98 -12.45 0.73
N ILE A 262 8.58 -12.12 1.95
CA ILE A 262 7.17 -11.87 2.27
C ILE A 262 6.73 -10.56 1.60
N LYS A 263 5.73 -10.63 0.72
CA LYS A 263 5.16 -9.43 0.06
C LYS A 263 4.70 -8.41 1.11
N ALA A 264 5.19 -7.18 1.00
CA ALA A 264 4.77 -6.05 1.85
C ALA A 264 3.42 -5.49 1.35
N ASP A 265 2.37 -6.31 1.45
CA ASP A 265 1.00 -6.00 1.01
C ASP A 265 -0.01 -6.50 2.06
N PRO A 266 -0.96 -5.66 2.53
CA PRO A 266 -1.25 -4.28 2.12
C PRO A 266 -0.42 -3.21 2.83
N LEU A 267 -0.38 -2.00 2.24
CA LEU A 267 0.23 -0.82 2.83
C LEU A 267 -0.77 -0.03 3.66
N VAL A 268 -0.33 0.44 4.82
CA VAL A 268 -1.07 1.38 5.68
C VAL A 268 -0.40 2.75 5.57
N LYS A 269 -1.12 3.76 5.08
CA LYS A 269 -0.60 5.13 4.93
C LYS A 269 -1.67 6.17 5.26
N ARG A 270 -1.24 7.40 5.50
CA ARG A 270 -2.11 8.55 5.71
C ARG A 270 -2.34 9.30 4.39
N VAL A 271 -3.57 9.73 4.15
CA VAL A 271 -3.94 10.58 3.02
C VAL A 271 -3.43 12.00 3.29
N THR A 272 -2.40 12.41 2.56
CA THR A 272 -1.82 13.75 2.65
C THR A 272 -2.48 14.74 1.71
N ALA A 273 -2.94 14.29 0.54
CA ALA A 273 -3.60 15.10 -0.47
C ALA A 273 -4.78 14.38 -1.11
N VAL A 274 -5.72 15.15 -1.65
CA VAL A 274 -6.91 14.68 -2.36
C VAL A 274 -6.88 15.11 -3.84
N PRO A 275 -7.68 14.48 -4.72
CA PRO A 275 -7.64 14.79 -6.15
C PRO A 275 -7.85 16.28 -6.46
N GLY A 276 -7.03 16.82 -7.37
CA GLY A 276 -7.07 18.23 -7.78
C GLY A 276 -6.12 19.15 -7.01
N GLU A 277 -5.37 18.61 -6.04
CA GLU A 277 -4.34 19.33 -5.30
C GLU A 277 -2.95 19.06 -5.89
N GLN A 278 -2.11 20.08 -5.89
CA GLN A 278 -0.68 19.92 -6.13
C GLN A 278 0.05 20.14 -4.81
N ILE A 279 0.97 19.23 -4.48
CA ILE A 279 1.73 19.26 -3.25
C ILE A 279 3.22 19.24 -3.53
N TYR A 280 3.99 19.82 -2.63
CA TYR A 280 5.42 19.57 -2.51
C TYR A 280 5.81 19.57 -1.03
N MET A 281 6.96 18.99 -0.75
CA MET A 281 7.55 19.01 0.59
C MET A 281 8.79 19.89 0.57
N LEU A 282 8.89 20.78 1.55
CA LEU A 282 10.07 21.62 1.75
C LEU A 282 10.34 21.68 3.25
N ASP A 283 11.53 21.25 3.67
CA ASP A 283 12.03 21.34 5.04
C ASP A 283 11.09 20.70 6.08
N GLY A 284 10.57 19.53 5.76
CA GLY A 284 9.60 18.82 6.61
C GLY A 284 8.23 19.50 6.69
N THR A 285 7.97 20.52 5.87
CA THR A 285 6.66 21.17 5.77
C THR A 285 6.00 20.79 4.46
N LEU A 286 4.78 20.28 4.55
CA LEU A 286 3.94 19.98 3.39
C LEU A 286 3.26 21.26 2.91
N TYR A 287 3.42 21.60 1.65
CA TYR A 287 2.73 22.70 0.98
C TYR A 287 1.71 22.16 0.00
N SER A 288 0.61 22.87 -0.16
CA SER A 288 -0.39 22.53 -1.17
C SER A 288 -0.97 23.75 -1.87
N ARG A 289 -1.39 23.54 -3.12
CA ARG A 289 -2.15 24.51 -3.91
C ARG A 289 -3.28 23.81 -4.65
N THR A 290 -4.29 24.58 -5.03
CA THR A 290 -5.46 24.11 -5.79
C THR A 290 -5.66 24.97 -7.03
N LYS A 291 -6.54 24.57 -7.95
CA LYS A 291 -6.90 25.39 -9.11
C LYS A 291 -7.40 26.80 -8.74
N GLY A 292 -8.01 26.95 -7.56
CA GLY A 292 -8.51 28.24 -7.05
C GLY A 292 -7.49 29.08 -6.26
N SER A 293 -6.47 28.45 -5.66
CA SER A 293 -5.38 29.13 -4.95
C SER A 293 -4.07 28.84 -5.66
N LYS A 294 -3.61 29.76 -6.52
CA LYS A 294 -2.38 29.57 -7.32
C LYS A 294 -1.12 29.52 -6.45
N GLU A 295 -1.15 30.14 -5.27
CA GLU A 295 -0.06 30.13 -4.30
C GLU A 295 -0.08 28.85 -3.47
N PHE A 296 1.12 28.35 -3.19
CA PHE A 296 1.33 27.24 -2.28
C PHE A 296 1.27 27.72 -0.83
N LYS A 297 0.41 27.08 -0.04
CA LYS A 297 0.24 27.38 1.37
C LYS A 297 0.63 26.16 2.21
N PRO A 298 1.24 26.36 3.39
CA PRO A 298 1.57 25.27 4.29
C PRO A 298 0.29 24.58 4.77
N VAL A 299 0.32 23.25 4.79
CA VAL A 299 -0.80 22.42 5.24
C VAL A 299 -0.72 22.28 6.76
N VAL A 300 -1.37 23.19 7.48
CA VAL A 300 -1.37 23.24 8.96
C VAL A 300 -1.87 21.92 9.59
N GLN A 301 -2.77 21.21 8.91
CA GLN A 301 -3.26 19.93 9.42
C GLN A 301 -2.14 18.87 9.48
N ASP A 302 -1.20 18.89 8.52
CA ASP A 302 -0.15 17.88 8.42
C ASP A 302 0.85 17.95 9.57
N SER A 303 1.17 19.16 10.04
CA SER A 303 2.08 19.36 11.18
C SER A 303 1.56 18.76 12.50
N SER A 304 0.26 18.44 12.59
CA SER A 304 -0.30 17.83 13.81
C SER A 304 0.07 16.34 13.98
N TRP A 305 0.43 15.66 12.90
CA TRP A 305 0.76 14.22 12.92
C TRP A 305 2.09 13.86 12.25
N ALA A 306 2.64 14.73 11.42
CA ALA A 306 3.88 14.47 10.72
C ALA A 306 5.07 14.50 11.70
N ALA A 307 5.85 13.42 11.71
CA ALA A 307 7.03 13.29 12.56
C ALA A 307 8.22 12.83 11.72
N TRP A 308 8.98 13.79 11.20
CA TRP A 308 10.16 13.55 10.38
C TRP A 308 11.41 13.24 11.22
N ASN A 309 11.44 13.80 12.43
CA ASN A 309 12.47 13.53 13.42
C ASN A 309 11.86 12.73 14.58
N LEU A 310 12.38 11.53 14.82
CA LEU A 310 11.93 10.65 15.90
C LEU A 310 12.69 10.89 17.21
N ASN A 311 13.79 11.66 17.18
CA ASN A 311 14.57 12.03 18.37
C ASN A 311 13.79 12.81 19.44
N PRO A 312 12.86 13.74 19.14
CA PRO A 312 12.09 14.43 20.19
C PRO A 312 11.01 13.55 20.86
N LEU A 313 10.78 12.31 20.40
CA LEU A 313 9.74 11.45 20.97
C LEU A 313 10.09 10.98 22.40
N SER A 314 9.05 10.70 23.20
CA SER A 314 9.22 10.19 24.56
C SER A 314 9.99 8.86 24.61
N SER A 315 10.71 8.61 25.72
CA SER A 315 11.47 7.37 25.94
C SER A 315 10.62 6.10 25.80
N LYS A 316 9.35 6.15 26.23
CA LYS A 316 8.37 5.05 26.10
C LYS A 316 8.05 4.69 24.65
N ILE A 317 8.02 5.68 23.75
CA ILE A 317 7.80 5.44 22.32
C ILE A 317 9.11 4.97 21.69
N LYS A 318 10.23 5.63 22.00
CA LYS A 318 11.56 5.25 21.52
C LYS A 318 11.92 3.79 21.81
N SER A 319 11.56 3.27 22.99
CA SER A 319 11.81 1.86 23.35
C SER A 319 11.06 0.85 22.47
N LYS A 320 10.09 1.31 21.67
CA LYS A 320 9.29 0.50 20.74
C LYS A 320 9.64 0.75 19.27
N ILE A 321 10.63 1.60 19.00
CA ILE A 321 11.19 1.86 17.68
C ILE A 321 12.43 0.99 17.52
N GLN A 322 12.54 0.28 16.41
CA GLN A 322 13.62 -0.62 16.03
C GLN A 322 14.83 0.16 15.54
N ALA A 323 14.60 1.19 14.72
CA ALA A 323 15.69 1.98 14.14
C ALA A 323 15.35 3.46 14.05
N ILE A 324 16.27 4.30 14.54
CA ILE A 324 16.27 5.74 14.30
C ILE A 324 17.45 6.03 13.35
N PRO A 325 17.20 6.46 12.10
CA PRO A 325 18.24 6.55 11.08
C PRO A 325 19.28 7.67 11.32
N LEU A 326 18.89 8.75 12.02
CA LEU A 326 19.76 9.87 12.33
C LEU A 326 19.80 10.07 13.84
N SER A 327 21.01 10.14 14.42
CA SER A 327 21.18 10.56 15.80
C SER A 327 20.70 12.00 16.01
N GLU A 328 20.44 12.38 17.26
CA GLU A 328 20.02 13.74 17.60
C GLU A 328 21.03 14.79 17.09
N ALA A 329 22.32 14.56 17.32
CA ALA A 329 23.39 15.44 16.81
C ALA A 329 23.44 15.51 15.27
N GLN A 330 23.21 14.39 14.57
CA GLN A 330 23.15 14.38 13.10
C GLN A 330 21.92 15.12 12.58
N ALA A 331 20.77 14.97 13.25
CA ALA A 331 19.55 15.67 12.89
C ALA A 331 19.68 17.17 13.12
N GLU A 332 20.26 17.61 14.25
CA GLU A 332 20.56 19.01 14.54
C GLU A 332 21.53 19.61 13.52
N SER A 333 22.61 18.91 13.19
CA SER A 333 23.56 19.33 12.16
C SER A 333 22.88 19.51 10.80
N THR A 334 22.00 18.58 10.42
CA THR A 334 21.21 18.66 9.18
C THR A 334 20.28 19.88 9.20
N LEU A 335 19.57 20.12 10.29
CA LEU A 335 18.67 21.27 10.43
C LEU A 335 19.43 22.60 10.37
N LYS A 336 20.66 22.65 10.91
CA LYS A 336 21.53 23.83 10.81
C LYS A 336 21.95 24.12 9.36
N ILE A 337 22.28 23.08 8.58
CA ILE A 337 22.59 23.22 7.15
C ILE A 337 21.36 23.74 6.37
N GLU A 338 20.18 23.19 6.67
CA GLU A 338 18.91 23.63 6.07
C GLU A 338 18.56 25.08 6.44
N GLU A 339 18.85 25.52 7.66
CA GLU A 339 18.75 26.92 8.08
C GLU A 339 19.72 27.82 7.30
N GLN A 340 21.00 27.45 7.20
CA GLN A 340 22.00 28.18 6.43
C GLN A 340 21.57 28.36 4.97
N ARG A 341 21.01 27.30 4.35
CA ARG A 341 20.48 27.39 2.99
C ARG A 341 19.32 28.39 2.89
N ARG A 342 18.37 28.36 3.84
CA ARG A 342 17.21 29.27 3.87
C ARG A 342 17.59 30.72 4.13
N THR A 343 18.67 30.99 4.86
CA THR A 343 19.13 32.35 5.16
C THR A 343 20.25 32.83 4.25
N LEU A 344 20.70 32.01 3.28
CA LEU A 344 21.79 32.36 2.37
C LEU A 344 21.43 33.63 1.58
N ASP A 345 22.17 34.71 1.82
CA ASP A 345 22.08 35.93 1.03
C ASP A 345 22.87 35.76 -0.28
N LEU A 346 22.14 35.84 -1.39
CA LEU A 346 22.70 35.65 -2.73
C LEU A 346 23.67 36.78 -3.12
N ASN A 347 23.52 37.99 -2.58
CA ASN A 347 24.44 39.09 -2.88
C ASN A 347 25.80 38.86 -2.24
N SER A 348 25.81 38.49 -0.96
CA SER A 348 27.02 38.09 -0.24
C SER A 348 27.68 36.86 -0.89
N ALA A 349 26.88 35.85 -1.27
CA ALA A 349 27.35 34.66 -1.97
C ALA A 349 28.01 35.01 -3.31
N LYS A 350 27.43 35.93 -4.09
CA LYS A 350 28.02 36.42 -5.34
C LYS A 350 29.40 37.04 -5.10
N ALA A 351 29.50 37.97 -4.16
CA ALA A 351 30.75 38.65 -3.84
C ALA A 351 31.83 37.65 -3.39
N GLU A 352 31.43 36.63 -2.63
CA GLU A 352 32.33 35.57 -2.19
C GLU A 352 32.78 34.66 -3.34
N CYS A 353 31.88 34.22 -4.23
CA CYS A 353 32.24 33.46 -5.43
C CYS A 353 33.26 34.19 -6.31
N GLU A 354 33.07 35.50 -6.53
CA GLU A 354 34.00 36.33 -7.30
C GLU A 354 35.36 36.49 -6.61
N LYS A 355 35.37 36.54 -5.27
CA LYS A 355 36.61 36.57 -4.49
C LYS A 355 37.34 35.24 -4.59
N LEU A 356 36.64 34.13 -4.39
CA LEU A 356 37.21 32.77 -4.44
C LEU A 356 37.79 32.44 -5.83
N SER A 357 37.10 32.80 -6.91
CA SER A 357 37.62 32.56 -8.27
C SER A 357 38.91 33.35 -8.54
N LYS A 358 38.96 34.62 -8.13
CA LYS A 358 40.16 35.47 -8.22
C LYS A 358 41.31 34.96 -7.35
N GLU A 359 41.02 34.49 -6.14
CA GLU A 359 42.03 33.90 -5.25
C GLU A 359 42.59 32.60 -5.81
N PHE A 360 41.74 31.71 -6.32
CA PHE A 360 42.17 30.47 -6.95
C PHE A 360 43.08 30.73 -8.17
N ALA A 361 42.71 31.69 -9.02
CA ALA A 361 43.50 32.07 -10.19
C ALA A 361 44.92 32.55 -9.86
N ARG A 362 45.16 33.11 -8.67
CA ARG A 362 46.51 33.51 -8.22
C ARG A 362 47.43 32.32 -7.96
N TYR A 363 46.86 31.16 -7.61
CA TYR A 363 47.62 29.94 -7.35
C TYR A 363 47.77 29.06 -8.60
N ALA A 364 46.94 29.25 -9.63
CA ALA A 364 46.99 28.47 -10.85
C ALA A 364 48.31 28.68 -11.60
N ARG A 365 48.98 27.58 -11.95
CA ARG A 365 50.23 27.58 -12.73
C ARG A 365 50.09 26.56 -13.86
N PRO A 366 49.47 26.95 -15.00
CA PRO A 366 49.21 26.02 -16.08
C PRO A 366 50.51 25.53 -16.72
N LYS A 367 50.61 24.22 -16.97
CA LYS A 367 51.73 23.62 -17.71
C LYS A 367 51.43 23.65 -19.21
N GLU A 368 52.39 24.07 -20.05
CA GLU A 368 52.20 24.19 -21.51
C GLU A 368 51.78 22.89 -22.21
N ASN A 369 52.16 21.73 -21.65
CA ASN A 369 51.84 20.38 -22.16
C ASN A 369 50.98 19.56 -21.18
N SER A 370 49.92 20.14 -20.61
CA SER A 370 48.92 19.35 -19.88
C SER A 370 48.05 18.59 -20.88
N GLY A 371 48.39 17.34 -21.19
CA GLY A 371 47.68 16.50 -22.18
C GLY A 371 46.25 16.07 -21.80
N LYS A 372 45.55 16.81 -20.94
CA LYS A 372 44.13 16.59 -20.58
C LYS A 372 43.31 17.83 -20.89
N SER A 373 42.19 17.68 -21.61
CA SER A 373 41.24 18.78 -21.80
C SER A 373 40.31 18.92 -20.59
N ILE A 374 39.70 20.09 -20.41
CA ILE A 374 38.77 20.35 -19.30
C ILE A 374 37.54 19.42 -19.38
N GLU A 375 37.10 19.05 -20.57
CA GLU A 375 35.99 18.11 -20.79
C GLU A 375 36.33 16.67 -20.38
N GLU A 376 37.62 16.31 -20.31
CA GLU A 376 38.08 15.02 -19.79
C GLU A 376 38.18 14.99 -18.26
N ILE A 377 38.15 16.16 -17.60
CA ILE A 377 38.28 16.29 -16.13
C ILE A 377 36.93 16.21 -15.45
N PHE A 378 35.88 16.76 -16.07
CA PHE A 378 34.51 16.73 -15.52
C PHE A 378 33.51 16.21 -16.54
N SER A 379 32.96 15.02 -16.29
CA SER A 379 31.75 14.56 -16.96
C SER A 379 30.49 15.05 -16.22
N ALA A 380 29.32 15.00 -16.86
CA ALA A 380 28.05 15.32 -16.20
C ALA A 380 27.79 14.45 -14.94
N ARG A 381 28.40 13.26 -14.84
CA ARG A 381 28.30 12.37 -13.67
C ARG A 381 29.22 12.80 -12.52
N ASP A 382 30.28 13.55 -12.80
CA ASP A 382 31.21 14.03 -11.77
C ASP A 382 30.66 15.26 -11.04
N LEU A 383 29.70 15.95 -11.67
CA LEU A 383 28.99 17.10 -11.09
C LEU A 383 27.89 16.73 -10.08
N PHE A 384 27.67 15.45 -9.79
CA PHE A 384 26.86 15.05 -8.64
C PHE A 384 27.61 15.37 -7.34
N VAL A 385 26.93 15.99 -6.37
CA VAL A 385 27.53 16.48 -5.11
C VAL A 385 28.49 15.48 -4.45
N TYR A 386 28.08 14.21 -4.34
CA TYR A 386 28.94 13.18 -3.74
C TYR A 386 30.25 12.95 -4.51
N ASN A 387 30.18 12.88 -5.84
CA ASN A 387 31.36 12.66 -6.68
C ASN A 387 32.27 13.89 -6.68
N LEU A 388 31.67 15.08 -6.76
CA LEU A 388 32.36 16.36 -6.74
C LEU A 388 33.21 16.52 -5.46
N PHE A 389 32.67 16.19 -4.29
CA PHE A 389 33.40 16.33 -3.03
C PHE A 389 34.34 15.15 -2.74
N SER A 390 34.06 13.94 -3.23
CA SER A 390 34.93 12.78 -2.99
C SER A 390 36.27 12.87 -3.74
N ASN A 391 36.27 13.51 -4.92
CA ASN A 391 37.45 13.66 -5.78
C ASN A 391 38.12 15.05 -5.68
N ILE A 392 37.62 15.94 -4.83
CA ILE A 392 37.99 17.36 -4.78
C ILE A 392 39.50 17.63 -4.68
N ASN A 393 40.26 16.75 -4.03
CA ASN A 393 41.72 16.89 -3.91
C ASN A 393 42.42 16.72 -5.27
N ASN A 394 42.06 15.66 -5.99
CA ASN A 394 42.63 15.35 -7.31
C ASN A 394 42.17 16.38 -8.35
N GLU A 395 40.91 16.79 -8.25
CA GLU A 395 40.33 17.85 -9.07
C GLU A 395 41.05 19.18 -8.85
N THR A 396 41.34 19.56 -7.59
CA THR A 396 42.10 20.78 -7.29
C THR A 396 43.45 20.78 -8.01
N ILE A 397 44.22 19.70 -7.89
CA ILE A 397 45.57 19.60 -8.48
C ILE A 397 45.48 19.66 -10.01
N SER A 398 44.48 18.99 -10.60
CA SER A 398 44.25 19.00 -12.04
C SER A 398 43.88 20.41 -12.52
N LEU A 399 42.95 21.08 -11.84
CA LEU A 399 42.50 22.43 -12.16
C LEU A 399 43.60 23.50 -12.02
N LEU A 400 44.55 23.32 -11.10
CA LEU A 400 45.69 24.23 -10.95
C LEU A 400 46.75 24.09 -12.06
N THR A 401 46.81 22.93 -12.71
CA THR A 401 47.90 22.57 -13.64
C THR A 401 47.49 22.56 -15.11
N VAL A 402 46.19 22.39 -15.40
CA VAL A 402 45.65 22.34 -16.76
C VAL A 402 45.37 23.74 -17.31
N LYS A 403 45.66 23.95 -18.60
CA LYS A 403 45.36 25.21 -19.30
C LYS A 403 43.83 25.45 -19.31
N GLY A 404 43.40 26.59 -18.79
CA GLY A 404 41.98 26.97 -18.68
C GLY A 404 41.27 26.44 -17.43
N GLY A 405 41.97 25.75 -16.52
CA GLY A 405 41.37 25.26 -15.27
C GLY A 405 40.88 26.39 -14.35
N SER A 406 41.62 27.51 -14.28
CA SER A 406 41.18 28.73 -13.58
C SER A 406 39.90 29.33 -14.18
N ASP A 407 39.80 29.33 -15.50
CA ASP A 407 38.65 29.88 -16.23
C ASP A 407 37.42 29.00 -16.03
N TRP A 408 37.61 27.67 -15.97
CA TRP A 408 36.56 26.73 -15.60
C TRP A 408 36.06 26.97 -14.18
N VAL A 409 36.95 27.16 -13.20
CA VAL A 409 36.55 27.46 -11.81
C VAL A 409 35.79 28.78 -11.73
N ASP A 410 36.23 29.81 -12.44
CA ASP A 410 35.53 31.09 -12.50
C ASP A 410 34.14 30.96 -13.13
N SER A 411 34.02 30.23 -14.24
CA SER A 411 32.73 29.92 -14.87
C SER A 411 31.84 29.09 -13.94
N PHE A 412 32.36 28.03 -13.33
CA PHE A 412 31.62 27.18 -12.40
C PHE A 412 31.08 27.98 -11.21
N LEU A 413 31.87 28.87 -10.61
CA LEU A 413 31.45 29.63 -9.44
C LEU A 413 30.51 30.80 -9.78
N ASN A 414 30.56 31.35 -11.01
CA ASN A 414 29.92 32.63 -11.33
C ASN A 414 28.86 32.60 -12.45
N SER A 415 28.75 31.53 -13.25
CA SER A 415 27.78 31.46 -14.35
C SER A 415 26.34 31.68 -13.90
N TRP A 416 26.00 31.21 -12.70
CA TRP A 416 24.65 31.33 -12.13
C TRP A 416 24.13 32.77 -12.00
N HIS A 417 25.02 33.78 -11.87
CA HIS A 417 24.63 35.19 -11.78
C HIS A 417 25.09 36.05 -12.97
N ARG A 418 26.09 35.60 -13.75
CA ARG A 418 26.60 36.35 -14.90
C ARG A 418 25.79 36.14 -16.18
N GLU A 419 25.24 34.95 -16.37
CA GLU A 419 24.51 34.60 -17.60
C GLU A 419 23.01 34.84 -17.48
N ASN A 420 22.49 34.81 -16.26
CA ASN A 420 21.07 34.97 -15.99
C ASN A 420 20.83 36.32 -15.31
N ASN A 421 19.96 37.16 -15.88
CA ASN A 421 19.37 38.33 -15.21
C ASN A 421 18.42 37.87 -14.08
N ILE A 422 18.93 37.09 -13.13
CA ILE A 422 18.17 36.64 -11.98
C ILE A 422 18.01 37.86 -11.08
N SER A 423 16.78 38.31 -10.91
CA SER A 423 16.45 39.18 -9.78
C SER A 423 16.85 38.42 -8.52
N LEU A 424 17.94 38.84 -7.87
CA LEU A 424 18.53 38.25 -6.66
C LEU A 424 17.58 38.20 -5.44
N GLN A 425 16.30 38.54 -5.64
CA GLN A 425 15.21 38.51 -4.66
C GLN A 425 14.33 37.25 -4.77
N MET A 426 14.17 36.62 -5.94
CA MET A 426 13.42 35.37 -6.08
C MET A 426 13.94 34.58 -7.28
N VAL A 427 14.52 33.41 -7.02
CA VAL A 427 15.10 32.57 -8.07
C VAL A 427 14.16 31.41 -8.35
N GLY A 428 13.44 31.50 -9.47
CA GLY A 428 12.42 30.51 -9.86
C GLY A 428 10.99 30.97 -9.60
N SER A 429 10.04 30.24 -10.16
CA SER A 429 8.60 30.52 -10.02
C SER A 429 7.97 29.91 -8.76
N ASP A 430 8.71 29.06 -8.03
CA ASP A 430 8.25 28.39 -6.82
C ASP A 430 9.36 28.21 -5.75
N ALA A 431 8.94 27.95 -4.52
CA ALA A 431 9.83 27.83 -3.36
C ALA A 431 10.76 26.61 -3.42
N TYR A 432 10.39 25.56 -4.17
CA TYR A 432 11.24 24.37 -4.32
C TYR A 432 12.41 24.66 -5.26
N ALA A 433 12.16 25.35 -6.37
CA ALA A 433 13.17 25.83 -7.29
C ALA A 433 14.13 26.79 -6.59
N GLU A 434 13.60 27.73 -5.79
CA GLU A 434 14.41 28.65 -5.00
C GLU A 434 15.30 27.92 -3.99
N SER A 435 14.73 26.97 -3.26
CA SER A 435 15.46 26.12 -2.31
C SER A 435 16.59 25.35 -2.98
N SER A 436 16.29 24.68 -4.11
CA SER A 436 17.26 23.92 -4.89
C SER A 436 18.37 24.81 -5.45
N PHE A 437 18.03 26.02 -5.86
CA PHE A 437 18.99 27.01 -6.34
C PHE A 437 19.93 27.46 -5.22
N ARG A 438 19.40 27.81 -4.05
CA ARG A 438 20.23 28.18 -2.88
C ARG A 438 21.13 27.03 -2.44
N LEU A 439 20.65 25.79 -2.49
CA LEU A 439 21.48 24.60 -2.22
C LEU A 439 22.64 24.49 -3.22
N ASN A 440 22.36 24.73 -4.51
CA ASN A 440 23.38 24.71 -5.54
C ASN A 440 24.46 25.78 -5.31
N VAL A 441 24.06 27.02 -5.00
CA VAL A 441 24.99 28.12 -4.68
C VAL A 441 25.81 27.79 -3.43
N MET A 442 25.17 27.25 -2.38
CA MET A 442 25.85 26.82 -1.16
C MET A 442 26.91 25.74 -1.46
N ALA A 443 26.59 24.75 -2.30
CA ALA A 443 27.53 23.72 -2.71
C ALA A 443 28.71 24.31 -3.52
N LYS A 444 28.44 25.27 -4.42
CA LYS A 444 29.49 25.98 -5.18
C LYS A 444 30.42 26.76 -4.27
N LEU A 445 29.89 27.50 -3.29
CA LEU A 445 30.70 28.22 -2.30
C LEU A 445 31.60 27.28 -1.50
N LEU A 446 31.03 26.18 -0.98
CA LEU A 446 31.80 25.20 -0.23
C LEU A 446 32.91 24.58 -1.08
N PHE A 447 32.59 24.21 -2.32
CA PHE A 447 33.57 23.70 -3.28
C PHE A 447 34.69 24.71 -3.53
N GLY A 448 34.35 25.98 -3.81
CA GLY A 448 35.31 27.06 -4.02
C GLY A 448 36.22 27.32 -2.81
N ARG A 449 35.66 27.33 -1.59
CA ARG A 449 36.43 27.47 -0.34
C ARG A 449 37.47 26.37 -0.20
N ILE A 450 37.07 25.11 -0.42
CA ILE A 450 37.97 23.96 -0.31
C ILE A 450 39.04 24.01 -1.42
N LEU A 451 38.68 24.38 -2.66
CA LEU A 451 39.64 24.53 -3.75
C LEU A 451 40.72 25.57 -3.42
N VAL A 452 40.32 26.77 -2.96
CA VAL A 452 41.26 27.84 -2.59
C VAL A 452 42.13 27.41 -1.42
N ARG A 453 41.55 26.75 -0.40
CA ARG A 453 42.31 26.25 0.76
C ARG A 453 43.32 25.20 0.34
N ASN A 454 42.92 24.22 -0.46
CA ASN A 454 43.81 23.20 -1.01
C ASN A 454 44.94 23.82 -1.85
N ALA A 455 44.62 24.83 -2.68
CA ALA A 455 45.63 25.55 -3.46
C ALA A 455 46.64 26.29 -2.57
N SER A 456 46.17 26.92 -1.49
CA SER A 456 47.01 27.58 -0.48
C SER A 456 47.92 26.58 0.26
N LEU A 457 47.39 25.41 0.64
CA LEU A 457 48.18 24.34 1.28
C LEU A 457 49.24 23.79 0.32
N LEU A 458 48.91 23.61 -0.96
CA LEU A 458 49.85 23.18 -1.99
C LEU A 458 50.96 24.20 -2.21
N ALA A 459 50.60 25.50 -2.26
CA ALA A 459 51.58 26.59 -2.38
C ALA A 459 52.49 26.72 -1.14
N SER A 460 52.03 26.25 0.02
CA SER A 460 52.81 26.17 1.26
C SER A 460 53.59 24.86 1.40
N GLU A 461 53.67 24.06 0.33
CA GLU A 461 54.38 22.77 0.26
C GLU A 461 53.88 21.72 1.28
N ILE A 462 52.62 21.84 1.72
CA ILE A 462 52.01 20.87 2.64
C ILE A 462 51.53 19.66 1.83
N PRO A 463 51.98 18.43 2.15
CA PRO A 463 51.60 17.24 1.40
C PRO A 463 50.11 16.93 1.51
N VAL A 464 49.52 16.42 0.41
CA VAL A 464 48.08 16.13 0.27
C VAL A 464 47.54 15.21 1.37
N SER A 465 48.38 14.29 1.88
CA SER A 465 48.03 13.39 2.98
C SER A 465 47.65 14.11 4.28
N LYS A 466 48.12 15.35 4.48
CA LYS A 466 47.82 16.16 5.66
C LYS A 466 46.63 17.11 5.46
N TRP A 467 46.06 17.18 4.25
CA TRP A 467 44.97 18.12 3.98
C TRP A 467 43.68 17.73 4.73
N GLN A 468 43.43 16.44 4.94
CA GLN A 468 42.24 15.96 5.67
C GLN A 468 42.22 16.37 7.15
N SER A 469 43.39 16.67 7.74
CA SER A 469 43.51 17.12 9.13
C SER A 469 43.56 18.64 9.28
N ASP A 470 43.40 19.41 8.19
CA ASP A 470 43.40 20.86 8.23
C ASP A 470 42.13 21.40 8.88
N SER A 471 42.26 22.16 9.97
CA SER A 471 41.13 22.65 10.77
C SER A 471 40.20 23.57 9.97
N VAL A 472 40.77 24.42 9.10
CA VAL A 472 40.00 25.37 8.26
C VAL A 472 39.21 24.65 7.17
N ARG A 473 39.68 23.48 6.73
CA ARG A 473 38.97 22.65 5.75
C ARG A 473 37.87 21.80 6.40
N MET A 474 38.03 21.46 7.68
CA MET A 474 37.07 20.65 8.44
C MET A 474 35.89 21.46 8.98
N GLU A 475 36.07 22.78 9.14
CA GLU A 475 35.03 23.77 9.45
C GLU A 475 34.20 24.11 8.21
#